data_AF-A0A843FUX1-F1
#
_entry.id   AF-A0A843FUX1-F1
#
_cell.length_a   1.000
_cell.length_b   1.000
_cell.length_c   1.000
_cell.angle_alpha   90.00
_cell.angle_beta   90.00
_cell.angle_gamma   90.00
#
_symmetry.space_group_name_H-M   'P 1'
#
loop_
_entity.id
_entity.type
_entity.pdbx_description
1 polymer ?
#
loop_
_entity_poly.entity_id
_entity_poly.type
_entity_poly.pdbx_seq_one_letter_code
_entity_poly.pdbx_strand_id
1 'polypeptide(L)'
;MKTKAIITVAIIIIGAIATVAFNGLGSNATQYRSEGIVVDFGDYYTIWTNADFKTDDDPVSLLDKVKETHIEGSFDYTMTDGFLTDVKYEDVDYSNTDKNSWGLWYVPENTGDLIKSETYDINASDYSVVIWAYTTADGKPMPAVDATMTSIYGYAEPAKVVSLSPVCTETVSAVGGVAKIVGTDSYSDYPEYVVEGQKTGKISIVGSYTDPSYEAIMNTSPEMVFCDASTYNDIQMAAMLRSSNVNSVVLYNGEDVETILKNIFITGTALGYGLGSQAYIKNVEFYMQEIQEKVEGSDGLNTMVALSNDPSPWVAGMYTYVDDIISQDRGVNSYHSEKGWTNVTAESITKHNPQCIIVIDSYKYSADEYDDMIKVISNEWKSTDAYKNGKIYLLADSAGELGSRAGPRFIQLMELMAMIIDPSAFAEDPLPKAIGDDYRDYLKITGGLD
;
A
#
# COMPACT_ATOMS: atom_id res chain seq x y z
N MET A 1 -28.04 -26.98 24.50
CA MET A 1 -27.81 -27.37 23.09
C MET A 1 -26.62 -26.58 22.60
N LYS A 2 -25.47 -27.26 22.41
CA LYS A 2 -24.23 -26.64 21.94
C LYS A 2 -24.32 -26.55 20.42
N THR A 3 -24.71 -25.39 19.91
CA THR A 3 -24.58 -25.10 18.48
C THR A 3 -23.10 -24.81 18.27
N LYS A 4 -22.38 -25.79 17.70
CA LYS A 4 -21.06 -25.53 17.11
C LYS A 4 -21.33 -24.56 15.96
N ALA A 5 -21.10 -23.27 16.19
CA ALA A 5 -20.92 -22.34 15.10
C ALA A 5 -19.74 -22.88 14.30
N ILE A 6 -19.98 -23.16 13.02
CA ILE A 6 -18.92 -23.46 12.08
C ILE A 6 -18.18 -22.15 11.92
N ILE A 7 -17.02 -22.05 12.56
CA ILE A 7 -16.12 -20.90 12.52
C ILE A 7 -15.53 -20.88 11.11
N THR A 8 -16.12 -20.08 10.22
CA THR A 8 -15.51 -19.79 8.93
C THR A 8 -14.50 -18.69 9.17
N VAL A 9 -13.27 -19.12 9.41
CA VAL A 9 -12.07 -18.30 9.52
C VAL A 9 -11.81 -17.62 8.17
N ALA A 10 -12.27 -16.37 7.99
CA ALA A 10 -11.76 -15.49 6.93
C ALA A 10 -10.51 -14.77 7.47
N ILE A 11 -9.45 -15.51 7.75
CA ILE A 11 -8.15 -14.87 8.00
C ILE A 11 -7.57 -14.55 6.63
N ILE A 12 -7.26 -13.28 6.41
CA ILE A 12 -6.40 -12.81 5.31
C ILE A 12 -4.96 -13.28 5.65
N ILE A 13 -4.70 -14.59 5.51
CA ILE A 13 -3.36 -15.17 5.67
C ILE A 13 -2.67 -15.03 4.32
N ILE A 14 -1.92 -13.95 4.16
CA ILE A 14 -0.96 -13.84 3.06
C ILE A 14 0.41 -13.99 3.69
N GLY A 15 0.94 -15.20 3.55
CA GLY A 15 2.19 -15.64 4.11
C GLY A 15 2.74 -16.82 3.31
N ALA A 16 2.61 -16.77 1.99
CA ALA A 16 3.47 -17.52 1.12
C ALA A 16 4.12 -16.50 0.19
N ILE A 17 5.44 -16.32 0.32
CA ILE A 17 6.28 -15.73 -0.70
C ILE A 17 6.10 -16.62 -1.94
N ALA A 18 5.07 -16.33 -2.73
CA ALA A 18 5.04 -16.77 -4.10
C ALA A 18 5.94 -15.77 -4.82
N THR A 19 7.23 -16.10 -4.92
CA THR A 19 8.00 -15.65 -6.08
C THR A 19 7.28 -16.26 -7.28
N VAL A 20 6.21 -15.62 -7.74
CA VAL A 20 5.52 -16.04 -8.95
C VAL A 20 6.49 -15.72 -10.07
N ALA A 21 7.27 -16.72 -10.45
CA ALA A 21 7.90 -16.72 -11.75
C ALA A 21 6.76 -16.62 -12.76
N PHE A 22 6.56 -15.43 -13.34
CA PHE A 22 5.54 -15.11 -14.34
C PHE A 22 5.66 -15.92 -15.66
N ASN A 23 6.46 -16.99 -15.68
CA ASN A 23 6.78 -17.82 -16.84
C ASN A 23 5.60 -18.67 -17.36
N GLY A 24 4.36 -18.44 -16.91
CA GLY A 24 3.21 -19.30 -17.19
C GLY A 24 1.97 -18.63 -17.77
N LEU A 25 1.90 -17.29 -17.85
CA LEU A 25 0.78 -16.62 -18.52
C LEU A 25 1.09 -16.54 -20.01
N GLY A 26 0.25 -17.16 -20.83
CA GLY A 26 0.43 -17.32 -22.26
C GLY A 26 0.81 -16.01 -22.97
N SER A 27 1.86 -16.11 -23.77
CA SER A 27 2.57 -15.06 -24.50
C SER A 27 1.79 -14.37 -25.63
N ASN A 28 0.48 -14.14 -25.49
CA ASN A 28 -0.34 -13.52 -26.54
C ASN A 28 -1.28 -12.40 -26.05
N ALA A 29 -1.28 -12.04 -24.77
CA ALA A 29 -1.85 -10.76 -24.37
C ALA A 29 -0.87 -9.68 -24.84
N THR A 30 -1.26 -8.89 -25.84
CA THR A 30 -0.56 -7.65 -26.17
C THR A 30 -0.57 -6.82 -24.90
N GLN A 31 0.58 -6.72 -24.24
CA GLN A 31 0.72 -5.93 -23.03
C GLN A 31 0.24 -4.52 -23.35
N TYR A 32 -0.60 -3.95 -22.50
CA TYR A 32 -1.02 -2.56 -22.61
C TYR A 32 0.23 -1.70 -22.43
N ARG A 33 0.87 -1.33 -23.54
CA ARG A 33 1.95 -0.34 -23.55
C ARG A 33 1.31 1.01 -23.76
N SER A 34 1.52 1.88 -22.80
CA SER A 34 1.25 3.29 -22.98
C SER A 34 2.44 3.87 -23.73
N GLU A 35 2.22 4.33 -24.96
CA GLU A 35 3.25 4.97 -25.78
C GLU A 35 3.38 6.43 -25.33
N GLY A 36 4.54 6.80 -24.77
CA GLY A 36 4.75 8.11 -24.17
C GLY A 36 5.97 8.17 -23.25
N ILE A 37 6.14 9.32 -22.60
CA ILE A 37 7.27 9.59 -21.71
C ILE A 37 6.80 10.11 -20.36
N VAL A 38 7.49 9.67 -19.30
CA VAL A 38 7.34 10.19 -17.95
C VAL A 38 8.44 11.22 -17.69
N VAL A 39 8.08 12.34 -17.07
CA VAL A 39 9.04 13.20 -16.39
C VAL A 39 8.75 13.16 -14.90
N ASP A 40 9.72 12.71 -14.13
CA ASP A 40 9.67 12.55 -12.68
C ASP A 40 10.55 13.61 -12.02
N PHE A 41 9.91 14.49 -11.26
CA PHE A 41 10.56 15.61 -10.58
C PHE A 41 11.03 15.24 -9.16
N GLY A 42 10.83 14.00 -8.75
CA GLY A 42 10.98 13.55 -7.36
C GLY A 42 9.74 13.84 -6.51
N ASP A 43 9.79 13.45 -5.24
CA ASP A 43 8.74 13.75 -4.25
C ASP A 43 7.31 13.39 -4.69
N TYR A 44 7.16 12.23 -5.35
CA TYR A 44 5.89 11.72 -5.90
C TYR A 44 5.25 12.62 -6.97
N TYR A 45 6.04 13.50 -7.58
CA TYR A 45 5.57 14.40 -8.63
C TYR A 45 6.05 13.94 -10.00
N THR A 46 5.11 13.39 -10.78
CA THR A 46 5.38 12.96 -12.15
C THR A 46 4.35 13.54 -13.11
N ILE A 47 4.78 13.73 -14.35
CA ILE A 47 3.89 14.04 -15.48
C ILE A 47 4.07 13.01 -16.58
N TRP A 48 3.00 12.75 -17.32
CA TRP A 48 2.97 11.84 -18.45
C TRP A 48 2.56 12.59 -19.71
N THR A 49 3.29 12.35 -20.81
CA THR A 49 2.93 12.83 -22.14
C THR A 49 2.82 11.66 -23.10
N ASN A 50 1.66 11.51 -23.76
CA ASN A 50 1.46 10.50 -24.80
C ASN A 50 2.36 10.79 -26.01
N ALA A 51 2.85 9.74 -26.67
CA ALA A 51 3.62 9.84 -27.90
C ALA A 51 3.28 8.67 -28.84
N ASP A 52 3.34 8.89 -30.15
CA ASP A 52 3.30 7.79 -31.14
C ASP A 52 4.74 7.37 -31.47
N PHE A 53 5.16 6.23 -30.92
CA PHE A 53 6.53 5.73 -31.10
C PHE A 53 6.84 5.31 -32.55
N LYS A 54 5.84 5.18 -33.43
CA LYS A 54 6.09 4.97 -34.87
C LYS A 54 6.62 6.22 -35.56
N THR A 55 6.36 7.39 -34.97
CA THR A 55 6.76 8.68 -35.52
C THR A 55 8.04 9.20 -34.89
N ASP A 56 8.19 8.99 -33.58
CA ASP A 56 9.36 9.42 -32.83
C ASP A 56 9.38 8.70 -31.47
N ASP A 57 10.47 7.98 -31.25
CA ASP A 57 10.82 7.15 -30.10
C ASP A 57 12.15 7.58 -29.46
N ASP A 58 12.74 8.71 -29.87
CA ASP A 58 13.96 9.25 -29.27
C ASP A 58 13.64 9.97 -27.94
N PRO A 59 14.15 9.53 -26.79
CA PRO A 59 13.79 10.09 -25.48
C PRO A 59 14.07 11.59 -25.32
N VAL A 60 15.03 12.13 -26.06
CA VAL A 60 15.33 13.57 -26.04
C VAL A 60 14.29 14.34 -26.85
N SER A 61 13.96 13.89 -28.06
CA SER A 61 12.86 14.45 -28.88
C SER A 61 11.51 14.35 -28.18
N LEU A 62 11.30 13.31 -27.36
CA LEU A 62 10.08 13.19 -26.55
C LEU A 62 9.97 14.31 -25.49
N LEU A 63 11.05 14.95 -25.03
CA LEU A 63 10.97 16.15 -24.17
C LEU A 63 10.41 17.36 -24.91
N ASP A 64 10.69 17.49 -26.22
CA ASP A 64 10.06 18.53 -27.05
C ASP A 64 8.54 18.31 -27.12
N LYS A 65 8.07 17.05 -27.19
CA LYS A 65 6.62 16.75 -27.12
C LYS A 65 6.00 17.15 -25.78
N VAL A 66 6.71 16.98 -24.67
CA VAL A 66 6.25 17.47 -23.34
C VAL A 66 6.07 18.99 -23.39
N LYS A 67 7.07 19.70 -23.92
CA LYS A 67 7.02 21.16 -24.11
C LYS A 67 5.86 21.63 -24.98
N GLU A 68 5.52 20.89 -26.03
CA GLU A 68 4.40 21.20 -26.94
C GLU A 68 3.02 20.88 -26.36
N THR A 69 2.92 19.86 -25.50
CA THR A 69 1.65 19.34 -24.98
C THR A 69 1.17 20.11 -23.75
N HIS A 70 2.10 20.56 -22.91
CA HIS A 70 1.77 21.35 -21.72
C HIS A 70 1.52 22.83 -22.06
N ILE A 71 1.02 23.60 -21.09
CA ILE A 71 0.72 25.02 -21.29
C ILE A 71 1.96 25.76 -21.79
N GLU A 72 1.81 26.65 -22.77
CA GLU A 72 2.95 27.40 -23.33
C GLU A 72 3.75 28.10 -22.22
N GLY A 73 5.05 27.80 -22.16
CA GLY A 73 5.97 28.33 -21.14
C GLY A 73 5.90 27.65 -19.77
N SER A 74 5.04 26.64 -19.58
CA SER A 74 4.99 25.86 -18.35
C SER A 74 5.98 24.71 -18.31
N PHE A 75 6.62 24.34 -19.43
CA PHE A 75 7.70 23.35 -19.45
C PHE A 75 8.83 23.85 -20.34
N ASP A 76 10.06 23.81 -19.84
CA ASP A 76 11.27 24.04 -20.63
C ASP A 76 12.41 23.18 -20.09
N TYR A 77 13.44 22.95 -20.88
CA TYR A 77 14.60 22.19 -20.45
C TYR A 77 15.89 22.66 -21.10
N THR A 78 17.01 22.42 -20.42
CA THR A 78 18.35 22.74 -20.90
C THR A 78 19.21 21.49 -20.95
N MET A 79 19.86 21.31 -22.10
CA MET A 79 20.88 20.29 -22.30
C MET A 79 22.26 20.96 -22.31
N THR A 80 23.19 20.46 -21.49
CA THR A 80 24.59 20.90 -21.47
C THR A 80 25.49 19.70 -21.74
N ASP A 81 26.40 19.83 -22.71
CA ASP A 81 27.33 18.76 -23.13
C ASP A 81 26.62 17.42 -23.46
N GLY A 82 25.38 17.50 -23.97
CA GLY A 82 24.56 16.34 -24.33
C GLY A 82 23.78 15.71 -23.18
N PHE A 83 23.85 16.29 -21.97
CA PHE A 83 23.14 15.81 -20.78
C PHE A 83 22.04 16.77 -20.35
N LEU A 84 20.92 16.25 -19.84
CA LEU A 84 19.86 17.06 -19.26
C LEU A 84 20.36 17.66 -17.94
N THR A 85 20.36 18.99 -17.85
CA THR A 85 20.87 19.70 -16.65
C THR A 85 19.80 20.46 -15.91
N ASP A 86 18.80 20.97 -16.61
CA ASP A 86 17.77 21.81 -16.02
C ASP A 86 16.43 21.48 -16.67
N VAL A 87 15.39 21.34 -15.85
CA VAL A 87 14.01 21.31 -16.31
C VAL A 87 13.24 22.33 -15.50
N LYS A 88 12.52 23.20 -16.19
CA LYS A 88 11.55 24.10 -15.60
C LYS A 88 10.17 23.49 -15.79
N TYR A 89 9.40 23.37 -14.72
CA TYR A 89 8.00 23.02 -14.82
C TYR A 89 7.14 23.93 -13.93
N GLU A 90 6.11 24.51 -14.53
CA GLU A 90 5.33 25.62 -13.98
C GLU A 90 6.24 26.75 -13.48
N ASP A 91 6.22 27.04 -12.17
CA ASP A 91 7.02 28.08 -11.53
C ASP A 91 8.23 27.51 -10.76
N VAL A 92 8.59 26.25 -10.98
CA VAL A 92 9.69 25.56 -10.28
C VAL A 92 10.81 25.19 -11.26
N ASP A 93 12.04 25.50 -10.88
CA ASP A 93 13.26 25.14 -11.61
C ASP A 93 13.97 23.95 -10.92
N TYR A 94 14.20 22.88 -11.67
CA TYR A 94 14.88 21.67 -11.23
C TYR A 94 16.24 21.57 -11.92
N SER A 95 17.27 22.13 -11.30
CA SER A 95 18.64 22.13 -11.81
C SER A 95 19.49 21.05 -11.16
N ASN A 96 20.42 20.45 -11.89
CA ASN A 96 21.40 19.54 -11.33
C ASN A 96 22.22 20.23 -10.21
N THR A 97 22.40 19.52 -9.11
CA THR A 97 23.19 19.95 -7.95
C THR A 97 24.14 18.82 -7.52
N ASP A 98 24.95 19.06 -6.51
CA ASP A 98 25.77 18.01 -5.89
C ASP A 98 24.93 16.89 -5.23
N LYS A 99 23.63 17.12 -4.99
CA LYS A 99 22.73 16.17 -4.33
C LYS A 99 21.82 15.44 -5.31
N ASN A 100 21.29 16.17 -6.29
CA ASN A 100 20.27 15.68 -7.21
C ASN A 100 20.66 15.94 -8.65
N SER A 101 20.36 15.00 -9.54
CA SER A 101 20.65 15.12 -10.97
C SER A 101 19.58 14.45 -11.82
N TRP A 102 19.34 15.01 -12.99
CA TRP A 102 18.54 14.40 -14.04
C TRP A 102 19.24 13.17 -14.63
N GLY A 103 18.46 12.12 -14.84
CA GLY A 103 18.89 10.91 -15.52
C GLY A 103 17.79 10.34 -16.40
N LEU A 104 18.19 9.62 -17.43
CA LEU A 104 17.28 8.82 -18.26
C LEU A 104 17.19 7.43 -17.66
N TRP A 105 15.97 6.95 -17.45
CA TRP A 105 15.66 5.64 -16.91
C TRP A 105 14.66 4.92 -17.80
N TYR A 106 14.64 3.60 -17.72
CA TYR A 106 13.68 2.78 -18.43
C TYR A 106 13.30 1.54 -17.64
N VAL A 107 12.14 0.98 -17.98
CA VAL A 107 11.67 -0.31 -17.46
C VAL A 107 11.68 -1.32 -18.61
N PRO A 108 12.56 -2.33 -18.59
CA PRO A 108 12.54 -3.41 -19.58
C PRO A 108 11.17 -4.09 -19.70
N GLU A 109 10.92 -4.70 -20.85
CA GLU A 109 9.71 -5.49 -21.04
C GLU A 109 9.63 -6.65 -20.05
N ASN A 110 8.45 -6.84 -19.45
CA ASN A 110 8.19 -7.91 -18.48
C ASN A 110 9.13 -7.88 -17.27
N THR A 111 9.62 -6.70 -16.88
CA THR A 111 10.32 -6.51 -15.61
C THR A 111 9.68 -5.35 -14.83
N GLY A 112 9.93 -5.34 -13.52
CA GLY A 112 9.62 -4.19 -12.66
C GLY A 112 10.84 -3.30 -12.40
N ASP A 113 11.95 -3.56 -13.10
CA ASP A 113 13.24 -2.98 -12.76
C ASP A 113 13.41 -1.61 -13.41
N LEU A 114 13.70 -0.60 -12.58
CA LEU A 114 14.14 0.71 -13.03
C LEU A 114 15.64 0.70 -13.29
N ILE A 115 16.03 0.84 -14.55
CA ILE A 115 17.43 0.85 -14.98
C ILE A 115 17.79 2.26 -15.45
N LYS A 116 18.85 2.83 -14.86
CA LYS A 116 19.42 4.11 -15.30
C LYS A 116 20.24 3.86 -16.56
N SER A 117 19.95 4.61 -17.62
CA SER A 117 20.71 4.55 -18.85
C SER A 117 22.06 5.28 -18.70
N GLU A 118 23.11 4.70 -19.25
CA GLU A 118 24.45 5.33 -19.31
C GLU A 118 24.55 6.37 -20.45
N THR A 119 23.67 6.25 -21.45
CA THR A 119 23.59 7.13 -22.62
C THR A 119 22.13 7.53 -22.88
N TYR A 120 21.91 8.51 -23.74
CA TYR A 120 20.56 8.85 -24.21
C TYR A 120 20.19 8.21 -25.55
N ASP A 121 21.10 7.42 -26.12
CA ASP A 121 20.94 6.69 -27.39
C ASP A 121 20.21 5.37 -27.15
N ILE A 122 18.94 5.45 -26.76
CA ILE A 122 18.03 4.32 -26.59
C ILE A 122 16.73 4.60 -27.35
N ASN A 123 16.03 3.57 -27.83
CA ASN A 123 14.70 3.76 -28.43
C ASN A 123 13.61 3.49 -27.38
N ALA A 124 12.73 4.46 -27.15
CA ALA A 124 11.67 4.33 -26.15
C ALA A 124 10.70 3.18 -26.45
N SER A 125 10.52 2.82 -27.73
CA SER A 125 9.68 1.69 -28.16
C SER A 125 10.14 0.32 -27.63
N ASP A 126 11.41 0.19 -27.27
CA ASP A 126 12.02 -1.07 -26.82
C ASP A 126 11.72 -1.38 -25.35
N TYR A 127 11.07 -0.46 -24.62
CA TYR A 127 10.86 -0.54 -23.19
C TYR A 127 9.37 -0.41 -22.83
N SER A 128 9.01 -0.86 -21.62
CA SER A 128 7.66 -0.71 -21.08
C SER A 128 7.33 0.75 -20.81
N VAL A 129 8.30 1.49 -20.24
CA VAL A 129 8.22 2.92 -19.94
C VAL A 129 9.63 3.53 -19.99
N VAL A 130 9.74 4.77 -20.48
CA VAL A 130 10.94 5.61 -20.39
C VAL A 130 10.65 6.83 -19.52
N ILE A 131 11.61 7.20 -18.67
CA ILE A 131 11.45 8.20 -17.61
C ILE A 131 12.66 9.13 -17.59
N TRP A 132 12.43 10.43 -17.69
CA TRP A 132 13.40 11.43 -17.24
C TRP A 132 13.17 11.69 -15.77
N ALA A 133 14.15 11.42 -14.91
CA ALA A 133 13.96 11.54 -13.46
C ALA A 133 15.02 12.40 -12.80
N TYR A 134 14.57 13.29 -11.91
CA TYR A 134 15.40 14.10 -11.05
C TYR A 134 15.59 13.41 -9.70
N THR A 135 16.70 12.68 -9.55
CA THR A 135 16.92 11.81 -8.39
C THR A 135 18.16 12.22 -7.60
N THR A 136 18.24 11.81 -6.34
CA THR A 136 19.52 11.79 -5.62
C THR A 136 20.48 10.78 -6.23
N ALA A 137 21.76 10.82 -5.82
CA ALA A 137 22.80 9.91 -6.33
C ALA A 137 22.42 8.42 -6.21
N ASP A 138 21.86 8.02 -5.06
CA ASP A 138 21.42 6.64 -4.79
C ASP A 138 19.90 6.45 -4.98
N GLY A 139 19.19 7.52 -5.36
CA GLY A 139 17.75 7.52 -5.56
C GLY A 139 17.33 6.84 -6.87
N LYS A 140 16.07 6.39 -6.90
CA LYS A 140 15.41 5.86 -8.09
C LYS A 140 14.17 6.70 -8.41
N PRO A 141 13.69 6.66 -9.67
CA PRO A 141 12.40 7.24 -10.02
C PRO A 141 11.25 6.60 -9.23
N MET A 142 10.11 7.27 -9.22
CA MET A 142 8.84 6.72 -8.76
C MET A 142 8.47 5.46 -9.58
N PRO A 143 7.68 4.53 -9.00
CA PRO A 143 7.22 3.35 -9.72
C PRO A 143 6.55 3.73 -11.04
N ALA A 144 6.83 2.99 -12.11
CA ALA A 144 6.22 3.21 -13.42
C ALA A 144 5.34 2.07 -13.91
N VAL A 145 5.35 0.96 -13.17
CA VAL A 145 4.56 -0.22 -13.44
C VAL A 145 3.90 -0.69 -12.15
N ASP A 146 2.87 -1.51 -12.28
CA ASP A 146 2.17 -2.13 -11.16
C ASP A 146 2.85 -3.43 -10.71
N ALA A 147 2.25 -4.17 -9.77
CA ALA A 147 2.79 -5.43 -9.26
C ALA A 147 2.93 -6.55 -10.30
N THR A 148 2.27 -6.40 -11.45
CA THR A 148 2.33 -7.32 -12.60
C THR A 148 3.13 -6.73 -13.76
N MET A 149 3.96 -5.72 -13.50
CA MET A 149 4.88 -5.12 -14.47
C MET A 149 4.15 -4.44 -15.65
N THR A 150 2.89 -4.04 -15.45
CA THR A 150 2.10 -3.29 -16.44
C THR A 150 2.19 -1.80 -16.16
N SER A 151 2.36 -0.97 -17.19
CA SER A 151 2.44 0.49 -17.03
C SER A 151 1.23 1.05 -16.28
N ILE A 152 1.51 2.00 -15.37
CA ILE A 152 0.49 2.75 -14.62
C ILE A 152 0.08 4.06 -15.30
N TYR A 153 0.79 4.44 -16.36
CA TYR A 153 0.60 5.69 -17.09
C TYR A 153 -0.24 5.48 -18.34
N GLY A 154 -0.68 6.58 -18.97
CA GLY A 154 -1.40 6.55 -20.26
C GLY A 154 -2.87 6.14 -20.20
N TYR A 155 -3.42 5.91 -19.00
CA TYR A 155 -4.85 5.77 -18.83
C TYR A 155 -5.56 7.13 -18.98
N ALA A 156 -6.73 7.12 -19.63
CA ALA A 156 -7.67 8.23 -19.49
C ALA A 156 -8.28 8.20 -18.09
N GLU A 157 -8.66 9.36 -17.55
CA GLU A 157 -9.35 9.44 -16.25
C GLU A 157 -10.65 8.60 -16.30
N PRO A 158 -10.77 7.53 -15.48
CA PRO A 158 -11.93 6.66 -15.53
C PRO A 158 -13.13 7.31 -14.82
N ALA A 159 -14.33 7.18 -15.36
CA ALA A 159 -15.58 7.56 -14.73
C ALA A 159 -16.16 6.47 -13.83
N LYS A 160 -15.81 5.21 -14.07
CA LYS A 160 -16.32 4.02 -13.37
C LYS A 160 -15.19 3.11 -12.93
N VAL A 161 -15.03 2.97 -11.63
CA VAL A 161 -13.96 2.20 -10.99
C VAL A 161 -14.55 1.01 -10.23
N VAL A 162 -13.89 -0.13 -10.32
CA VAL A 162 -14.15 -1.29 -9.46
C VAL A 162 -12.90 -1.55 -8.61
N SER A 163 -13.07 -1.88 -7.33
CA SER A 163 -12.00 -2.36 -6.46
C SER A 163 -12.29 -3.78 -5.99
N LEU A 164 -11.26 -4.63 -5.96
CA LEU A 164 -11.42 -6.06 -5.65
C LEU A 164 -10.96 -6.46 -4.24
N SER A 165 -10.45 -5.51 -3.45
CA SER A 165 -10.12 -5.72 -2.05
C SER A 165 -10.44 -4.50 -1.19
N PRO A 166 -10.58 -4.67 0.14
CA PRO A 166 -10.66 -3.54 1.07
C PRO A 166 -9.48 -2.58 0.92
N VAL A 167 -8.25 -3.08 0.79
CA VAL A 167 -7.05 -2.24 0.58
C VAL A 167 -7.17 -1.41 -0.70
N CYS A 168 -7.64 -1.99 -1.80
CA CYS A 168 -7.88 -1.26 -3.04
C CYS A 168 -8.93 -0.16 -2.85
N THR A 169 -10.06 -0.48 -2.20
CA THR A 169 -11.15 0.46 -1.92
C THR A 169 -10.66 1.65 -1.10
N GLU A 170 -9.93 1.38 -0.01
CA GLU A 170 -9.37 2.40 0.87
C GLU A 170 -8.34 3.27 0.14
N THR A 171 -7.49 2.67 -0.69
CA THR A 171 -6.47 3.39 -1.48
C THR A 171 -7.09 4.29 -2.53
N VAL A 172 -8.10 3.81 -3.27
CA VAL A 172 -8.88 4.65 -4.21
C VAL A 172 -9.57 5.80 -3.48
N SER A 173 -10.07 5.56 -2.27
CA SER A 173 -10.69 6.60 -1.45
C SER A 173 -9.68 7.67 -1.01
N ALA A 174 -8.54 7.25 -0.48
CA ALA A 174 -7.49 8.13 0.04
C ALA A 174 -6.99 9.14 -0.99
N VAL A 175 -6.90 8.73 -2.27
CA VAL A 175 -6.47 9.63 -3.36
C VAL A 175 -7.62 10.47 -3.95
N GLY A 176 -8.83 10.41 -3.38
CA GLY A 176 -10.00 11.19 -3.80
C GLY A 176 -10.90 10.53 -4.85
N GLY A 177 -10.65 9.27 -5.19
CA GLY A 177 -11.37 8.53 -6.23
C GLY A 177 -12.69 7.88 -5.79
N VAL A 178 -13.07 7.97 -4.50
CA VAL A 178 -14.21 7.22 -3.92
C VAL A 178 -15.52 7.40 -4.68
N ALA A 179 -15.78 8.61 -5.22
CA ALA A 179 -17.01 8.92 -5.94
C ALA A 179 -17.15 8.15 -7.27
N LYS A 180 -16.05 7.64 -7.84
CA LYS A 180 -16.01 6.87 -9.09
C LYS A 180 -16.28 5.39 -8.88
N ILE A 181 -16.27 4.90 -7.64
CA ILE A 181 -16.46 3.49 -7.33
C ILE A 181 -17.90 3.09 -7.68
N VAL A 182 -18.04 2.07 -8.53
CA VAL A 182 -19.33 1.47 -8.93
C VAL A 182 -19.43 -0.01 -8.55
N GLY A 183 -18.32 -0.63 -8.13
CA GLY A 183 -18.33 -1.98 -7.58
C GLY A 183 -17.17 -2.22 -6.63
N THR A 184 -17.41 -3.05 -5.61
CA THR A 184 -16.42 -3.45 -4.62
C THR A 184 -16.55 -4.94 -4.29
N ASP A 185 -15.56 -5.51 -3.62
CA ASP A 185 -15.70 -6.82 -3.00
C ASP A 185 -16.63 -6.77 -1.77
N SER A 186 -17.03 -7.95 -1.28
CA SER A 186 -17.96 -8.09 -0.16
C SER A 186 -17.43 -7.70 1.22
N TYR A 187 -16.12 -7.49 1.38
CA TYR A 187 -15.47 -7.13 2.65
C TYR A 187 -15.07 -5.65 2.71
N SER A 188 -15.22 -4.90 1.62
CA SER A 188 -14.98 -3.46 1.63
C SER A 188 -16.05 -2.74 2.46
N ASP A 189 -15.68 -2.27 3.64
CA ASP A 189 -16.53 -1.66 4.66
C ASP A 189 -16.04 -0.26 5.12
N TYR A 190 -15.06 0.30 4.40
CA TYR A 190 -14.55 1.66 4.61
C TYR A 190 -14.27 2.35 3.26
N PRO A 191 -14.54 3.66 3.11
CA PRO A 191 -15.23 4.54 4.07
C PRO A 191 -16.75 4.32 4.09
N GLU A 192 -17.47 5.01 4.99
CA GLU A 192 -18.93 4.95 5.12
C GLU A 192 -19.67 5.21 3.78
N TYR A 193 -19.10 6.03 2.90
CA TYR A 193 -19.63 6.25 1.55
C TYR A 193 -19.76 4.93 0.76
N VAL A 194 -18.79 4.02 0.89
CA VAL A 194 -18.81 2.70 0.24
C VAL A 194 -19.86 1.81 0.88
N VAL A 195 -19.93 1.78 2.20
CA VAL A 195 -20.93 0.99 2.96
C VAL A 195 -22.35 1.36 2.57
N GLU A 196 -22.68 2.65 2.59
CA GLU A 196 -24.01 3.12 2.20
C GLU A 196 -24.25 2.93 0.69
N GLY A 197 -23.19 3.06 -0.13
CA GLY A 197 -23.24 2.76 -1.56
C GLY A 197 -23.63 1.31 -1.85
N GLN A 198 -23.04 0.35 -1.13
CA GLN A 198 -23.37 -1.08 -1.24
C GLN A 198 -24.81 -1.34 -0.77
N LYS A 199 -25.19 -0.81 0.39
CA LYS A 199 -26.52 -0.98 1.00
C LYS A 199 -27.65 -0.43 0.13
N THR A 200 -27.42 0.68 -0.55
CA THR A 200 -28.40 1.31 -1.46
C THR A 200 -28.39 0.70 -2.86
N GLY A 201 -27.42 -0.17 -3.18
CA GLY A 201 -27.22 -0.73 -4.51
C GLY A 201 -26.60 0.24 -5.52
N LYS A 202 -26.09 1.41 -5.07
CA LYS A 202 -25.32 2.34 -5.90
C LYS A 202 -23.96 1.74 -6.29
N ILE A 203 -23.37 0.98 -5.38
CA ILE A 203 -22.11 0.24 -5.56
C ILE A 203 -22.46 -1.24 -5.56
N SER A 204 -22.08 -1.95 -6.62
CA SER A 204 -22.36 -3.39 -6.73
C SER A 204 -21.34 -4.22 -5.95
N ILE A 205 -21.77 -5.30 -5.30
CA ILE A 205 -20.85 -6.32 -4.82
C ILE A 205 -20.46 -7.20 -6.01
N VAL A 206 -19.18 -7.21 -6.39
CA VAL A 206 -18.67 -7.89 -7.59
C VAL A 206 -17.92 -9.18 -7.31
N GLY A 207 -18.05 -9.72 -6.10
CA GLY A 207 -17.39 -10.94 -5.65
C GLY A 207 -16.96 -10.82 -4.20
N SER A 208 -16.18 -11.79 -3.75
CA SER A 208 -15.49 -11.73 -2.46
C SER A 208 -14.01 -11.44 -2.66
N TYR A 209 -13.31 -11.03 -1.61
CA TYR A 209 -11.87 -10.78 -1.61
C TYR A 209 -11.03 -11.90 -2.26
N THR A 210 -11.43 -13.17 -2.09
CA THR A 210 -10.71 -14.33 -2.67
C THR A 210 -11.38 -14.93 -3.89
N ASP A 211 -12.55 -14.44 -4.29
CA ASP A 211 -13.34 -14.98 -5.41
C ASP A 211 -14.05 -13.84 -6.16
N PRO A 212 -13.30 -13.03 -6.94
CA PRO A 212 -13.88 -11.98 -7.77
C PRO A 212 -14.69 -12.58 -8.93
N SER A 213 -15.84 -12.00 -9.24
CA SER A 213 -16.73 -12.47 -10.31
C SER A 213 -16.56 -11.64 -11.58
N TYR A 214 -15.95 -12.22 -12.61
CA TYR A 214 -15.76 -11.56 -13.90
C TYR A 214 -17.08 -11.01 -14.49
N GLU A 215 -18.15 -11.82 -14.47
CA GLU A 215 -19.47 -11.39 -14.99
C GLU A 215 -20.05 -10.23 -14.18
N ALA A 216 -19.95 -10.27 -12.85
CA ALA A 216 -20.44 -9.18 -12.00
C ALA A 216 -19.64 -7.89 -12.22
N ILE A 217 -18.31 -7.99 -12.34
CA ILE A 217 -17.43 -6.87 -12.67
C ILE A 217 -17.86 -6.25 -14.00
N MET A 218 -17.95 -7.03 -15.08
CA MET A 218 -18.30 -6.53 -16.41
C MET A 218 -19.71 -5.91 -16.48
N ASN A 219 -20.66 -6.42 -15.68
CA ASN A 219 -22.02 -5.84 -15.59
C ASN A 219 -22.04 -4.41 -15.04
N THR A 220 -21.00 -3.97 -14.31
CA THR A 220 -20.87 -2.57 -13.86
C THR A 220 -20.39 -1.62 -14.97
N SER A 221 -19.94 -2.18 -16.11
CA SER A 221 -19.26 -1.47 -17.19
C SER A 221 -18.06 -0.65 -16.69
N PRO A 222 -17.05 -1.30 -16.07
CA PRO A 222 -15.92 -0.61 -15.48
C PRO A 222 -14.99 -0.06 -16.56
N GLU A 223 -14.41 1.10 -16.27
CA GLU A 223 -13.34 1.69 -17.10
C GLU A 223 -11.96 1.42 -16.49
N MET A 224 -11.91 1.14 -15.19
CA MET A 224 -10.70 0.74 -14.47
C MET A 224 -11.03 -0.22 -13.32
N VAL A 225 -10.18 -1.21 -13.09
CA VAL A 225 -10.28 -2.15 -11.97
C VAL A 225 -8.98 -2.16 -11.17
N PHE A 226 -9.08 -1.93 -9.86
CA PHE A 226 -7.96 -2.09 -8.93
C PHE A 226 -8.00 -3.47 -8.28
N CYS A 227 -6.89 -4.19 -8.43
CA CYS A 227 -6.70 -5.55 -7.95
C CYS A 227 -5.57 -5.59 -6.91
N ASP A 228 -5.57 -6.63 -6.08
CA ASP A 228 -4.60 -6.80 -5.00
C ASP A 228 -3.64 -7.96 -5.28
N ALA A 229 -2.32 -7.70 -5.38
CA ALA A 229 -1.33 -8.75 -5.66
C ALA A 229 -1.24 -9.81 -4.56
N SER A 230 -1.75 -9.49 -3.37
CA SER A 230 -1.72 -10.40 -2.24
C SER A 230 -2.69 -11.58 -2.45
N THR A 231 -3.60 -11.49 -3.42
CA THR A 231 -4.50 -12.57 -3.85
C THR A 231 -4.19 -13.02 -5.29
N TYR A 232 -3.85 -14.29 -5.47
CA TYR A 232 -3.56 -14.86 -6.80
C TYR A 232 -4.74 -14.72 -7.78
N ASN A 233 -5.98 -14.86 -7.29
CA ASN A 233 -7.17 -14.73 -8.13
C ASN A 233 -7.36 -13.32 -8.70
N ASP A 234 -6.91 -12.29 -7.97
CA ASP A 234 -6.95 -10.89 -8.40
C ASP A 234 -5.95 -10.61 -9.54
N ILE A 235 -4.75 -11.19 -9.45
CA ILE A 235 -3.75 -11.15 -10.53
C ILE A 235 -4.32 -11.81 -11.81
N GLN A 236 -4.94 -12.98 -11.67
CA GLN A 236 -5.57 -13.68 -12.80
C GLN A 236 -6.75 -12.88 -13.37
N MET A 237 -7.56 -12.25 -12.51
CA MET A 237 -8.67 -11.39 -12.91
C MET A 237 -8.17 -10.18 -13.69
N ALA A 238 -7.11 -9.51 -13.24
CA ALA A 238 -6.49 -8.39 -13.96
C ALA A 238 -6.06 -8.79 -15.38
N ALA A 239 -5.42 -9.96 -15.53
CA ALA A 239 -5.02 -10.47 -16.84
C ALA A 239 -6.22 -10.74 -17.78
N MET A 240 -7.32 -11.30 -17.24
CA MET A 240 -8.55 -11.53 -17.99
C MET A 240 -9.24 -10.23 -18.42
N LEU A 241 -9.31 -9.25 -17.52
CA LEU A 241 -9.90 -7.93 -17.76
C LEU A 241 -9.13 -7.15 -18.82
N ARG A 242 -7.79 -7.11 -18.73
CA ARG A 242 -6.93 -6.49 -19.75
C ARG A 242 -7.09 -7.14 -21.11
N SER A 243 -7.19 -8.47 -21.17
CA SER A 243 -7.48 -9.20 -22.41
C SER A 243 -8.86 -8.86 -23.01
N SER A 244 -9.75 -8.28 -22.19
CA SER A 244 -11.07 -7.78 -22.56
C SER A 244 -11.09 -6.27 -22.80
N ASN A 245 -9.91 -5.61 -22.87
CA ASN A 245 -9.74 -4.17 -22.99
C ASN A 245 -10.32 -3.34 -21.83
N VAL A 246 -10.36 -3.90 -20.62
CA VAL A 246 -10.65 -3.15 -19.39
C VAL A 246 -9.32 -2.82 -18.72
N ASN A 247 -9.09 -1.55 -18.40
CA ASN A 247 -7.88 -1.15 -17.69
C ASN A 247 -7.86 -1.79 -16.30
N SER A 248 -6.72 -2.32 -15.89
CA SER A 248 -6.57 -2.90 -14.56
C SER A 248 -5.21 -2.56 -14.00
N VAL A 249 -5.15 -2.25 -12.70
CA VAL A 249 -3.92 -1.94 -11.96
C VAL A 249 -3.86 -2.87 -10.76
N VAL A 250 -2.75 -3.58 -10.62
CA VAL A 250 -2.52 -4.50 -9.50
C VAL A 250 -1.61 -3.84 -8.47
N LEU A 251 -2.16 -3.56 -7.29
CA LEU A 251 -1.42 -3.03 -6.15
C LEU A 251 -0.44 -4.09 -5.60
N TYR A 252 0.70 -3.65 -5.09
CA TYR A 252 1.72 -4.50 -4.45
C TYR A 252 1.24 -5.06 -3.09
N ASN A 253 1.89 -6.13 -2.60
CA ASN A 253 1.51 -6.89 -1.41
C ASN A 253 1.51 -6.14 -0.05
N GLY A 254 1.88 -4.86 -0.01
CA GLY A 254 1.87 -4.05 1.22
C GLY A 254 2.71 -4.64 2.36
N GLU A 255 3.91 -5.12 2.05
CA GLU A 255 4.78 -5.81 3.03
C GLU A 255 5.53 -4.85 3.97
N ASP A 256 5.53 -3.57 3.64
CA ASP A 256 6.17 -2.47 4.38
C ASP A 256 5.46 -1.13 4.06
N VAL A 257 5.75 -0.10 4.85
CA VAL A 257 5.18 1.24 4.67
C VAL A 257 5.54 1.84 3.31
N GLU A 258 6.77 1.62 2.83
CA GLU A 258 7.20 2.11 1.52
C GLU A 258 6.29 1.57 0.40
N THR A 259 5.95 0.29 0.45
CA THR A 259 5.06 -0.38 -0.51
C THR A 259 3.64 0.15 -0.43
N ILE A 260 3.15 0.49 0.77
CA ILE A 260 1.83 1.14 0.94
C ILE A 260 1.84 2.53 0.29
N LEU A 261 2.89 3.34 0.50
CA LEU A 261 3.04 4.64 -0.16
C LEU A 261 3.12 4.51 -1.69
N LYS A 262 3.83 3.50 -2.19
CA LYS A 262 3.83 3.16 -3.63
C LYS A 262 2.43 2.83 -4.15
N ASN A 263 1.64 2.04 -3.42
CA ASN A 263 0.26 1.72 -3.78
C ASN A 263 -0.63 2.96 -3.89
N ILE A 264 -0.48 3.92 -2.96
CA ILE A 264 -1.16 5.21 -3.02
C ILE A 264 -0.74 5.99 -4.27
N PHE A 265 0.57 6.05 -4.56
CA PHE A 265 1.11 6.75 -5.73
C PHE A 265 0.60 6.15 -7.05
N ILE A 266 0.67 4.82 -7.23
CA ILE A 266 0.24 4.19 -8.50
C ILE A 266 -1.27 4.31 -8.69
N THR A 267 -2.05 4.27 -7.60
CA THR A 267 -3.51 4.46 -7.65
C THR A 267 -3.85 5.89 -8.09
N GLY A 268 -3.21 6.89 -7.49
CA GLY A 268 -3.39 8.29 -7.88
C GLY A 268 -2.99 8.54 -9.33
N THR A 269 -1.85 8.01 -9.75
CA THR A 269 -1.36 8.10 -11.14
C THR A 269 -2.36 7.51 -12.13
N ALA A 270 -2.82 6.29 -11.89
CA ALA A 270 -3.74 5.60 -12.81
C ALA A 270 -5.12 6.28 -12.87
N LEU A 271 -5.58 6.89 -11.77
CA LEU A 271 -6.82 7.67 -11.75
C LEU A 271 -6.69 9.05 -12.41
N GLY A 272 -5.48 9.51 -12.72
CA GLY A 272 -5.22 10.90 -13.13
C GLY A 272 -5.23 11.89 -11.95
N TYR A 273 -5.16 11.39 -10.71
CA TYR A 273 -5.24 12.15 -9.46
C TYR A 273 -3.86 12.31 -8.79
N GLY A 274 -2.80 12.44 -9.58
CA GLY A 274 -1.41 12.50 -9.10
C GLY A 274 -1.17 13.55 -8.00
N LEU A 275 -1.71 14.77 -8.16
CA LEU A 275 -1.63 15.82 -7.14
C LEU A 275 -2.33 15.43 -5.83
N GLY A 276 -3.48 14.75 -5.93
CA GLY A 276 -4.22 14.25 -4.77
C GLY A 276 -3.45 13.17 -4.02
N SER A 277 -2.87 12.21 -4.73
CA SER A 277 -1.99 11.20 -4.11
C SER A 277 -0.74 11.81 -3.50
N GLN A 278 -0.09 12.76 -4.16
CA GLN A 278 1.10 13.43 -3.62
C GLN A 278 0.77 14.17 -2.31
N ALA A 279 -0.32 14.95 -2.30
CA ALA A 279 -0.76 15.66 -1.11
C ALA A 279 -1.07 14.70 0.05
N TYR A 280 -1.75 13.58 -0.23
CA TYR A 280 -2.03 12.55 0.77
C TYR A 280 -0.74 11.94 1.32
N ILE A 281 0.17 11.51 0.45
CA ILE A 281 1.44 10.91 0.85
C ILE A 281 2.25 11.87 1.70
N LYS A 282 2.38 13.14 1.29
CA LYS A 282 3.12 14.15 2.07
C LYS A 282 2.50 14.41 3.45
N ASN A 283 1.17 14.38 3.54
CA ASN A 283 0.48 14.50 4.83
C ASN A 283 0.76 13.30 5.73
N VAL A 284 0.75 12.08 5.17
CA VAL A 284 1.10 10.86 5.91
C VAL A 284 2.56 10.87 6.34
N GLU A 285 3.51 11.24 5.47
CA GLU A 285 4.94 11.38 5.81
C GLU A 285 5.16 12.39 6.95
N PHE A 286 4.40 13.50 6.96
CA PHE A 286 4.43 14.46 8.06
C PHE A 286 3.98 13.83 9.38
N TYR A 287 2.88 13.09 9.40
CA TYR A 287 2.42 12.41 10.62
C TYR A 287 3.35 11.29 11.07
N MET A 288 3.98 10.57 10.14
CA MET A 288 5.00 9.57 10.46
C MET A 288 6.16 10.23 11.22
N GLN A 289 6.62 11.38 10.74
CA GLN A 289 7.68 12.14 11.42
C GLN A 289 7.24 12.58 12.83
N GLU A 290 6.04 13.14 12.99
CA GLU A 290 5.52 13.55 14.30
C GLU A 290 5.45 12.37 15.29
N ILE A 291 5.04 11.17 14.85
CA ILE A 291 5.02 9.96 15.68
C ILE A 291 6.45 9.54 16.05
N GLN A 292 7.36 9.49 15.07
CA GLN A 292 8.76 9.12 15.29
C GLN A 292 9.49 10.07 16.26
N GLU A 293 9.20 11.38 16.18
CA GLU A 293 9.74 12.38 17.10
C GLU A 293 9.24 12.17 18.54
N LYS A 294 7.99 11.71 18.74
CA LYS A 294 7.49 11.37 20.09
C LYS A 294 8.27 10.23 20.72
N VAL A 295 8.62 9.22 19.93
CA VAL A 295 9.29 8.02 20.42
C VAL A 295 10.83 8.09 20.33
N GLU A 296 11.43 9.18 19.84
CA GLU A 296 12.88 9.26 19.55
C GLU A 296 13.79 8.83 20.73
N GLY A 297 13.39 9.15 21.96
CA GLY A 297 14.12 8.78 23.19
C GLY A 297 13.80 7.40 23.76
N SER A 298 12.93 6.63 23.11
CA SER A 298 12.44 5.33 23.58
C SER A 298 13.47 4.22 23.39
N ASP A 299 13.55 3.34 24.38
CA ASP A 299 14.20 2.02 24.28
C ASP A 299 13.27 0.97 23.64
N GLY A 300 12.01 1.32 23.36
CA GLY A 300 10.99 0.45 22.80
C GLY A 300 10.64 -0.75 23.69
N LEU A 301 9.81 -1.66 23.16
CA LEU A 301 9.51 -2.94 23.80
C LEU A 301 9.72 -4.08 22.81
N ASN A 302 10.24 -5.20 23.33
CA ASN A 302 10.14 -6.47 22.64
C ASN A 302 8.67 -6.89 22.52
N THR A 303 8.12 -6.82 21.32
CA THR A 303 6.70 -6.89 21.04
C THR A 303 6.39 -8.07 20.14
N MET A 304 5.36 -8.84 20.50
CA MET A 304 4.78 -9.87 19.65
C MET A 304 3.43 -9.38 19.15
N VAL A 305 3.20 -9.44 17.83
CA VAL A 305 1.87 -9.20 17.25
C VAL A 305 1.30 -10.52 16.75
N ALA A 306 0.08 -10.85 17.17
CA ALA A 306 -0.57 -12.14 16.90
C ALA A 306 -1.99 -11.96 16.35
N LEU A 307 -2.40 -12.80 15.39
CA LEU A 307 -3.74 -12.77 14.78
C LEU A 307 -4.83 -13.49 15.61
N SER A 308 -4.50 -13.92 16.84
CA SER A 308 -5.41 -14.54 17.79
C SER A 308 -4.73 -14.72 19.14
N ASN A 309 -5.53 -15.03 20.17
CA ASN A 309 -5.05 -15.45 21.49
C ASN A 309 -4.85 -16.97 21.62
N ASP A 310 -4.80 -17.70 20.50
CA ASP A 310 -4.60 -19.15 20.50
C ASP A 310 -3.25 -19.53 21.14
N PRO A 311 -3.11 -20.72 21.74
CA PRO A 311 -1.81 -21.21 22.22
C PRO A 311 -0.76 -21.31 21.10
N SER A 312 -1.21 -21.50 19.86
CA SER A 312 -0.37 -21.57 18.66
C SER A 312 -0.85 -20.56 17.60
N PRO A 313 -0.65 -19.26 17.84
CA PRO A 313 -1.16 -18.22 16.97
C PRO A 313 -0.28 -18.06 15.72
N TRP A 314 -0.81 -17.34 14.74
CA TRP A 314 0.00 -16.72 13.69
C TRP A 314 0.55 -15.40 14.21
N VAL A 315 1.85 -15.18 14.03
CA VAL A 315 2.55 -13.96 14.48
C VAL A 315 3.26 -13.27 13.31
N ALA A 316 3.42 -11.96 13.44
CA ALA A 316 4.11 -11.13 12.45
C ALA A 316 5.63 -11.36 12.49
N GLY A 317 6.24 -11.73 11.37
CA GLY A 317 7.70 -11.75 11.16
C GLY A 317 8.14 -10.67 10.17
N MET A 318 9.39 -10.74 9.69
CA MET A 318 9.89 -9.85 8.62
C MET A 318 9.01 -9.96 7.36
N TYR A 319 8.98 -8.91 6.53
CA TYR A 319 8.06 -8.80 5.37
C TYR A 319 6.58 -8.76 5.77
N THR A 320 6.28 -8.16 6.93
CA THR A 320 4.93 -7.73 7.28
C THR A 320 4.99 -6.24 7.61
N TYR A 321 4.02 -5.45 7.14
CA TYR A 321 4.04 -4.01 7.41
C TYR A 321 3.94 -3.69 8.92
N VAL A 322 3.39 -4.63 9.70
CA VAL A 322 3.36 -4.54 11.16
C VAL A 322 4.77 -4.67 11.76
N ASP A 323 5.64 -5.54 11.25
CA ASP A 323 7.05 -5.61 11.66
C ASP A 323 7.82 -4.32 11.32
N ASP A 324 7.54 -3.74 10.15
CA ASP A 324 8.09 -2.45 9.74
C ASP A 324 7.63 -1.33 10.68
N ILE A 325 6.32 -1.24 10.99
CA ILE A 325 5.77 -0.28 11.96
C ILE A 325 6.43 -0.44 13.34
N ILE A 326 6.56 -1.66 13.87
CA ILE A 326 7.24 -1.89 15.16
C ILE A 326 8.66 -1.32 15.13
N SER A 327 9.38 -1.53 14.03
CA SER A 327 10.75 -1.05 13.87
C SER A 327 10.81 0.48 13.79
N GLN A 328 9.87 1.11 13.08
CA GLN A 328 9.76 2.57 12.98
C GLN A 328 9.35 3.23 14.31
N ASP A 329 8.54 2.54 15.12
CA ASP A 329 8.19 2.94 16.49
C ASP A 329 9.29 2.58 17.51
N ARG A 330 10.47 2.17 17.04
CA ARG A 330 11.66 1.76 17.83
C ARG A 330 11.46 0.54 18.72
N GLY A 331 10.34 -0.17 18.56
CA GLY A 331 10.13 -1.48 19.15
C GLY A 331 11.06 -2.53 18.55
N VAL A 332 11.05 -3.71 19.16
CA VAL A 332 11.73 -4.89 18.64
C VAL A 332 10.67 -5.97 18.41
N ASN A 333 10.52 -6.47 17.19
CA ASN A 333 9.61 -7.59 16.97
C ASN A 333 10.22 -8.89 17.51
N SER A 334 9.52 -9.54 18.44
CA SER A 334 9.91 -10.83 19.03
C SER A 334 10.16 -11.92 17.99
N TYR A 335 9.54 -11.81 16.82
CA TYR A 335 9.59 -12.80 15.74
C TYR A 335 10.21 -12.25 14.45
N HIS A 336 10.99 -11.18 14.52
CA HIS A 336 11.63 -10.57 13.34
C HIS A 336 12.43 -11.58 12.49
N SER A 337 12.98 -12.64 13.08
CA SER A 337 13.71 -13.68 12.33
C SER A 337 12.83 -14.63 11.50
N GLU A 338 11.53 -14.70 11.78
CA GLU A 338 10.54 -15.44 11.00
C GLU A 338 10.09 -14.62 9.79
N LYS A 339 9.51 -15.26 8.76
CA LYS A 339 9.09 -14.58 7.52
C LYS A 339 7.58 -14.56 7.37
N GLY A 340 7.03 -13.40 7.00
CA GLY A 340 5.60 -13.18 6.84
C GLY A 340 4.83 -13.48 8.12
N TRP A 341 3.53 -13.74 7.96
CA TRP A 341 2.74 -14.32 9.03
C TRP A 341 3.12 -15.79 9.23
N THR A 342 3.64 -16.14 10.41
CA THR A 342 4.13 -17.49 10.73
C THR A 342 3.36 -18.10 11.89
N ASN A 343 2.93 -19.35 11.77
CA ASN A 343 2.33 -20.08 12.89
C ASN A 343 3.41 -20.55 13.87
N VAL A 344 3.24 -20.24 15.16
CA VAL A 344 4.24 -20.56 16.19
C VAL A 344 3.67 -21.48 17.27
N THR A 345 4.55 -22.17 17.99
CA THR A 345 4.16 -23.02 19.12
C THR A 345 4.07 -22.21 20.41
N ALA A 346 3.28 -22.68 21.37
CA ALA A 346 3.20 -22.07 22.71
C ALA A 346 4.57 -22.01 23.42
N GLU A 347 5.41 -23.04 23.22
CA GLU A 347 6.79 -23.06 23.75
C GLU A 347 7.65 -21.94 23.14
N SER A 348 7.47 -21.64 21.85
CA SER A 348 8.16 -20.55 21.18
C SER A 348 7.86 -19.19 21.84
N ILE A 349 6.60 -18.97 22.24
CA ILE A 349 6.18 -17.73 22.93
C ILE A 349 6.90 -17.60 24.28
N THR A 350 6.99 -18.70 25.03
CA THR A 350 7.69 -18.74 26.32
C THR A 350 9.18 -18.45 26.14
N LYS A 351 9.79 -18.98 25.08
CA LYS A 351 11.22 -18.79 24.77
C LYS A 351 11.56 -17.35 24.37
N HIS A 352 10.73 -16.71 23.54
CA HIS A 352 10.94 -15.34 23.11
C HIS A 352 10.60 -14.32 24.21
N ASN A 353 9.70 -14.69 25.14
CA ASN A 353 9.33 -13.89 26.31
C ASN A 353 9.05 -12.42 25.96
N PRO A 354 8.04 -12.13 25.11
CA PRO A 354 7.69 -10.76 24.74
C PRO A 354 7.38 -9.91 25.97
N GLN A 355 7.77 -8.64 25.92
CA GLN A 355 7.46 -7.62 26.92
C GLN A 355 6.11 -6.94 26.66
N CYS A 356 5.64 -6.97 25.41
CA CYS A 356 4.32 -6.54 24.99
C CYS A 356 3.72 -7.55 24.01
N ILE A 357 2.42 -7.79 24.11
CA ILE A 357 1.68 -8.58 23.13
C ILE A 357 0.52 -7.74 22.61
N ILE A 358 0.41 -7.63 21.29
CA ILE A 358 -0.75 -7.05 20.62
C ILE A 358 -1.45 -8.19 19.89
N VAL A 359 -2.70 -8.45 20.28
CA VAL A 359 -3.58 -9.38 19.58
C VAL A 359 -4.41 -8.56 18.61
N ILE A 360 -4.46 -9.00 17.36
CA ILE A 360 -5.32 -8.44 16.32
C ILE A 360 -6.44 -9.44 16.08
N ASP A 361 -7.68 -8.99 16.21
CA ASP A 361 -8.87 -9.78 15.94
C ASP A 361 -9.86 -8.92 15.15
N SER A 362 -10.28 -9.33 13.96
CA SER A 362 -11.22 -8.52 13.16
C SER A 362 -12.70 -8.74 13.54
N TYR A 363 -12.99 -9.52 14.60
CA TYR A 363 -14.36 -9.74 15.07
C TYR A 363 -14.82 -8.73 16.13
N LYS A 364 -16.16 -8.65 16.26
CA LYS A 364 -16.83 -7.74 17.19
C LYS A 364 -16.45 -7.97 18.62
N TYR A 365 -16.19 -6.87 19.32
CA TYR A 365 -15.66 -6.93 20.66
C TYR A 365 -16.37 -6.05 21.68
N SER A 366 -16.41 -6.55 22.91
CA SER A 366 -16.86 -5.86 24.12
C SER A 366 -15.81 -5.95 25.22
N ALA A 367 -15.79 -4.98 26.13
CA ALA A 367 -14.81 -4.96 27.24
C ALA A 367 -14.85 -6.24 28.11
N ASP A 368 -16.01 -6.86 28.28
CA ASP A 368 -16.17 -8.12 29.03
C ASP A 368 -15.43 -9.30 28.36
N GLU A 369 -15.30 -9.27 27.03
CA GLU A 369 -14.60 -10.31 26.27
C GLU A 369 -13.08 -10.24 26.46
N TYR A 370 -12.51 -9.12 26.93
CA TYR A 370 -11.08 -9.00 27.26
C TYR A 370 -10.72 -9.73 28.52
N ASP A 371 -11.50 -9.50 29.58
CA ASP A 371 -11.31 -10.23 30.81
C ASP A 371 -11.52 -11.73 30.59
N ASP A 372 -12.46 -12.12 29.73
CA ASP A 372 -12.68 -13.53 29.38
C ASP A 372 -11.53 -14.11 28.55
N MET A 373 -11.02 -13.38 27.56
CA MET A 373 -9.81 -13.74 26.79
C MET A 373 -8.62 -13.99 27.73
N ILE A 374 -8.36 -13.05 28.65
CA ILE A 374 -7.25 -13.14 29.61
C ILE A 374 -7.44 -14.29 30.59
N LYS A 375 -8.67 -14.57 31.07
CA LYS A 375 -8.95 -15.72 31.95
C LYS A 375 -8.55 -17.04 31.29
N VAL A 376 -8.89 -17.21 30.02
CA VAL A 376 -8.70 -18.48 29.29
C VAL A 376 -7.36 -18.58 28.56
N ILE A 377 -6.56 -17.52 28.54
CA ILE A 377 -5.25 -17.52 27.87
C ILE A 377 -4.33 -18.61 28.42
N SER A 378 -3.49 -19.17 27.55
CA SER A 378 -2.68 -20.35 27.87
C SER A 378 -1.62 -20.06 28.95
N ASN A 379 -1.11 -21.11 29.60
CA ASN A 379 -0.09 -20.96 30.63
C ASN A 379 1.24 -20.39 30.08
N GLU A 380 1.54 -20.69 28.83
CA GLU A 380 2.71 -20.20 28.12
C GLU A 380 2.64 -18.69 27.93
N TRP A 381 1.48 -18.16 27.51
CA TRP A 381 1.25 -16.71 27.47
C TRP A 381 1.35 -16.09 28.87
N LYS A 382 0.77 -16.74 29.89
CA LYS A 382 0.85 -16.30 31.30
C LYS A 382 2.28 -16.24 31.85
N SER A 383 3.21 -16.98 31.25
CA SER A 383 4.61 -17.01 31.66
C SER A 383 5.45 -15.86 31.12
N THR A 384 4.93 -15.11 30.14
CA THR A 384 5.62 -13.97 29.51
C THR A 384 5.66 -12.74 30.41
N ASP A 385 6.63 -11.87 30.17
CA ASP A 385 6.69 -10.58 30.86
C ASP A 385 5.56 -9.64 30.44
N ALA A 386 5.04 -9.77 29.21
CA ALA A 386 3.83 -9.07 28.78
C ALA A 386 2.64 -9.37 29.71
N TYR A 387 2.36 -10.65 30.00
CA TYR A 387 1.25 -11.00 30.90
C TYR A 387 1.51 -10.51 32.33
N LYS A 388 2.70 -10.77 32.89
CA LYS A 388 3.04 -10.39 34.27
C LYS A 388 2.92 -8.89 34.51
N ASN A 389 3.21 -8.08 33.50
CA ASN A 389 3.17 -6.62 33.56
C ASN A 389 1.87 -6.02 33.00
N GLY A 390 0.88 -6.84 32.62
CA GLY A 390 -0.39 -6.37 32.06
C GLY A 390 -0.25 -5.63 30.72
N LYS A 391 0.73 -5.99 29.90
CA LYS A 391 1.01 -5.41 28.57
C LYS A 391 0.52 -6.30 27.43
N ILE A 392 -0.68 -6.85 27.59
CA ILE A 392 -1.43 -7.51 26.51
C ILE A 392 -2.52 -6.55 26.08
N TYR A 393 -2.54 -6.21 24.79
CA TYR A 393 -3.54 -5.35 24.16
C TYR A 393 -4.26 -6.14 23.09
N LEU A 394 -5.53 -5.83 22.89
CA LEU A 394 -6.35 -6.34 21.81
C LEU A 394 -6.79 -5.17 20.94
N LEU A 395 -6.49 -5.27 19.65
CA LEU A 395 -7.08 -4.44 18.60
C LEU A 395 -8.18 -5.26 17.95
N ALA A 396 -9.41 -4.79 18.10
CA ALA A 396 -10.62 -5.44 17.60
C ALA A 396 -11.41 -4.55 16.64
N ASP A 397 -12.44 -5.10 16.00
CA ASP A 397 -13.31 -4.34 15.09
C ASP A 397 -12.49 -3.49 14.09
N SER A 398 -12.85 -2.21 13.90
CA SER A 398 -12.11 -1.28 13.03
C SER A 398 -10.63 -1.13 13.40
N ALA A 399 -10.23 -1.26 14.68
CA ALA A 399 -8.82 -1.21 15.08
C ALA A 399 -8.06 -2.48 14.66
N GLY A 400 -8.72 -3.63 14.72
CA GLY A 400 -8.16 -4.91 14.24
C GLY A 400 -8.00 -4.93 12.72
N GLU A 401 -8.90 -4.27 11.99
CA GLU A 401 -8.76 -4.08 10.54
C GLU A 401 -7.51 -3.30 10.17
N LEU A 402 -7.15 -2.26 10.94
CA LEU A 402 -5.92 -1.49 10.69
C LEU A 402 -4.68 -2.40 10.66
N GLY A 403 -4.65 -3.42 11.54
CA GLY A 403 -3.56 -4.39 11.68
C GLY A 403 -3.62 -5.59 10.73
N SER A 404 -4.68 -5.73 9.95
CA SER A 404 -4.85 -6.80 8.95
C SER A 404 -4.96 -6.31 7.51
N ARG A 405 -5.04 -4.98 7.30
CA ARG A 405 -5.13 -4.33 6.00
C ARG A 405 -3.96 -3.37 5.82
N ALA A 406 -2.99 -3.75 4.99
CA ALA A 406 -1.84 -2.93 4.62
C ALA A 406 -2.24 -1.80 3.65
N GLY A 407 -3.07 -0.88 4.13
CA GLY A 407 -3.66 0.21 3.35
C GLY A 407 -3.36 1.60 3.91
N PRO A 408 -3.98 2.65 3.36
CA PRO A 408 -3.67 4.04 3.71
C PRO A 408 -3.88 4.41 5.19
N ARG A 409 -4.68 3.63 5.93
CA ARG A 409 -4.91 3.80 7.37
C ARG A 409 -3.75 3.27 8.25
N PHE A 410 -2.67 2.75 7.67
CA PHE A 410 -1.50 2.27 8.42
C PHE A 410 -0.94 3.33 9.38
N ILE A 411 -1.08 4.61 9.05
CA ILE A 411 -0.57 5.71 9.88
C ILE A 411 -1.32 5.81 11.23
N GLN A 412 -2.60 5.45 11.25
CA GLN A 412 -3.40 5.34 12.47
C GLN A 412 -2.98 4.11 13.30
N LEU A 413 -2.64 3.00 12.63
CA LEU A 413 -2.07 1.83 13.31
C LEU A 413 -0.73 2.17 13.95
N MET A 414 0.14 2.84 13.21
CA MET A 414 1.47 3.26 13.67
C MET A 414 1.35 4.11 14.94
N GLU A 415 0.45 5.10 14.97
CA GLU A 415 0.24 5.87 16.20
C GLU A 415 -0.26 5.01 17.37
N LEU A 416 -1.26 4.13 17.16
CA LEU A 416 -1.75 3.24 18.22
C LEU A 416 -0.63 2.32 18.75
N MET A 417 0.19 1.78 17.85
CA MET A 417 1.30 0.91 18.22
C MET A 417 2.40 1.67 18.96
N ALA A 418 2.76 2.88 18.52
CA ALA A 418 3.67 3.76 19.23
C ALA A 418 3.19 4.06 20.66
N MET A 419 1.90 4.35 20.83
CA MET A 419 1.29 4.57 22.16
C MET A 419 1.29 3.31 23.04
N ILE A 420 1.17 2.11 22.46
CA ILE A 420 1.24 0.83 23.17
C ILE A 420 2.68 0.48 23.58
N ILE A 421 3.63 0.68 22.66
CA ILE A 421 5.05 0.34 22.80
C ILE A 421 5.72 1.31 23.76
N ASP A 422 5.44 2.61 23.64
CA ASP A 422 5.93 3.65 24.55
C ASP A 422 4.81 4.57 25.05
N PRO A 423 4.04 4.14 26.06
CA PRO A 423 3.01 5.00 26.66
C PRO A 423 3.57 6.29 27.27
N SER A 424 4.85 6.33 27.63
CA SER A 424 5.45 7.50 28.29
C SER A 424 5.74 8.65 27.31
N ALA A 425 5.96 8.34 26.03
CA ALA A 425 6.14 9.31 24.96
C ALA A 425 4.90 10.17 24.68
N PHE A 426 3.70 9.65 24.98
CA PHE A 426 2.42 10.29 24.65
C PHE A 426 1.72 10.96 25.84
N ALA A 427 2.29 10.85 27.05
CA ALA A 427 1.96 11.61 28.25
C ALA A 427 0.48 12.03 28.44
N GLU A 428 -0.45 11.07 28.53
CA GLU A 428 -1.76 11.13 29.21
C GLU A 428 -2.40 9.73 29.20
N ASP A 429 -3.59 9.56 29.81
CA ASP A 429 -4.22 8.31 30.25
C ASP A 429 -3.86 7.02 29.46
N PRO A 430 -3.55 5.91 30.17
CA PRO A 430 -3.18 4.67 29.52
C PRO A 430 -4.28 4.18 28.59
N LEU A 431 -3.89 3.76 27.38
CA LEU A 431 -4.82 3.13 26.44
C LEU A 431 -5.57 1.98 27.12
N PRO A 432 -6.88 1.82 26.81
CA PRO A 432 -7.60 0.63 27.24
C PRO A 432 -6.94 -0.60 26.64
N LYS A 433 -7.09 -1.75 27.32
CA LYS A 433 -6.48 -3.00 26.87
C LYS A 433 -7.21 -3.64 25.69
N ALA A 434 -8.43 -3.20 25.41
CA ALA A 434 -9.17 -3.53 24.21
C ALA A 434 -9.57 -2.22 23.52
N ILE A 435 -9.27 -2.12 22.23
CA ILE A 435 -9.49 -0.95 21.38
C ILE A 435 -10.28 -1.43 20.17
N GLY A 436 -11.43 -0.82 19.89
CA GLY A 436 -12.36 -1.26 18.84
C GLY A 436 -12.69 -0.14 17.84
N ASP A 437 -13.97 0.03 17.53
CA ASP A 437 -14.46 1.12 16.67
C ASP A 437 -14.17 2.54 17.18
N ASP A 438 -13.92 2.68 18.48
CA ASP A 438 -13.58 3.93 19.16
C ASP A 438 -12.10 4.31 19.05
N TYR A 439 -11.30 3.57 18.26
CA TYR A 439 -9.85 3.79 18.20
C TYR A 439 -9.44 5.23 17.90
N ARG A 440 -10.24 5.93 17.08
CA ARG A 440 -9.99 7.33 16.71
C ARG A 440 -10.01 8.29 17.89
N ASP A 441 -10.77 7.99 18.95
CA ASP A 441 -10.86 8.82 20.15
C ASP A 441 -9.53 8.85 20.94
N TYR A 442 -8.68 7.84 20.71
CA TYR A 442 -7.38 7.74 21.38
C TYR A 442 -6.25 8.42 20.61
N LEU A 443 -6.37 8.53 19.28
CA LEU A 443 -5.37 9.13 18.41
C LEU A 443 -5.16 10.62 18.75
N LYS A 444 -3.91 11.04 18.89
CA LYS A 444 -3.50 12.41 19.23
C LYS A 444 -2.96 13.18 18.03
N ILE A 445 -2.41 12.47 17.04
CA ILE A 445 -1.73 13.01 15.87
C ILE A 445 -2.61 12.79 14.63
N THR A 446 -3.13 11.57 14.45
CA THR A 446 -3.78 11.10 13.23
C THR A 446 -5.30 10.98 13.32
N GLY A 447 -5.89 11.37 14.45
CA GLY A 447 -7.34 11.23 14.70
C GLY A 447 -8.25 12.05 13.77
N GLY A 448 -7.71 13.09 13.12
CA GLY A 448 -8.42 13.91 12.14
C GLY A 448 -8.28 13.45 10.68
N LEU A 449 -7.59 12.34 10.42
CA LEU A 449 -7.51 11.74 9.09
C LEU A 449 -8.76 10.92 8.79
N ASP A 450 -9.46 11.28 7.72
CA ASP A 450 -10.58 10.54 7.12
C ASP A 450 -10.17 9.86 5.82
#